data_AF-A0A1I7N7D9-F1
#
_entry.id   AF-A0A1I7N7D9-F1
#
_cell.length_a   1.000
_cell.length_b   1.000
_cell.length_c   1.000
_cell.angle_alpha   90.00
_cell.angle_beta   90.00
_cell.angle_gamma   90.00
#
_symmetry.space_group_name_H-M   'P 1'
#
loop_
_entity.id
_entity.type
_entity.pdbx_description
1 polymer ?
#
loop_
_entity_poly.entity_id
_entity_poly.type
_entity_poly.pdbx_seq_one_letter_code
_entity_poly.pdbx_strand_id
1 'polypeptide(L)'
;MDTKAAIIALLSVWGVGTAGCLPTMAQEPVLEDEEDTSNPLLNKVWVLQGENGGPGAMQIFLADGTLVSDSCWETYRLSKWQQISETAISWEEDGMTINADISALSADELVLSLKLGSEVLEQRFAPAEVPTVCPDIPR
;
A
#
# COMPACT_ATOMS: atom_id res chain seq x y z
N MET A 1 -33.50 -13.21 17.35
CA MET A 1 -33.06 -14.59 17.03
C MET A 1 -31.62 -14.67 17.50
N ASP A 2 -31.50 -14.99 18.78
CA ASP A 2 -30.28 -14.96 19.58
C ASP A 2 -29.48 -16.22 19.37
N THR A 3 -28.18 -16.13 19.08
CA THR A 3 -27.26 -17.27 19.20
C THR A 3 -25.86 -16.72 19.50
N LYS A 4 -25.57 -16.49 20.78
CA LYS A 4 -24.75 -17.32 21.69
C LYS A 4 -23.25 -17.32 21.36
N ALA A 5 -22.53 -16.53 22.15
CA ALA A 5 -21.08 -16.60 22.34
C ALA A 5 -20.66 -18.00 22.83
N ALA A 6 -19.63 -18.57 22.23
CA ALA A 6 -18.98 -19.78 22.69
C ALA A 6 -17.71 -19.42 23.48
N ILE A 7 -17.79 -19.59 24.80
CA ILE A 7 -16.67 -19.55 25.74
C ILE A 7 -15.94 -20.88 25.63
N ILE A 8 -14.68 -20.88 25.20
CA ILE A 8 -13.81 -22.06 25.28
C ILE A 8 -13.03 -21.99 26.59
N ALA A 9 -13.38 -22.90 27.49
CA ALA A 9 -12.77 -23.06 28.80
C ALA A 9 -11.39 -23.74 28.70
N LEU A 10 -10.40 -23.12 29.33
CA LEU A 10 -9.08 -23.69 29.63
C LEU A 10 -9.24 -24.83 30.64
N LEU A 11 -8.74 -26.03 30.30
CA LEU A 11 -8.52 -27.11 31.26
C LEU A 11 -7.02 -27.39 31.33
N SER A 12 -6.43 -26.98 32.45
CA SER A 12 -5.11 -27.36 32.92
C SER A 12 -5.15 -28.79 33.48
N VAL A 13 -4.38 -29.69 32.88
CA VAL A 13 -4.08 -31.02 33.44
C VAL A 13 -2.61 -31.07 33.83
N TRP A 14 -2.37 -31.20 35.13
CA TRP A 14 -1.07 -31.52 35.70
C TRP A 14 -0.89 -33.04 35.67
N GLY A 15 -0.14 -33.52 34.69
CA GLY A 15 0.30 -34.92 34.62
C GLY A 15 1.77 -35.03 34.99
N VAL A 16 2.08 -35.54 36.18
CA VAL A 16 3.42 -36.03 36.54
C VAL A 16 3.58 -37.40 35.89
N GLY A 17 4.40 -37.46 34.83
CA GLY A 17 4.79 -38.70 34.17
C GLY A 17 6.20 -38.55 33.63
N THR A 18 7.16 -39.27 34.21
CA THR A 18 8.53 -39.38 33.70
C THR A 18 8.53 -40.26 32.45
N ALA A 19 8.33 -39.63 31.29
CA ALA A 19 8.54 -40.21 29.98
C ALA A 19 9.55 -39.30 29.24
N GLY A 20 10.54 -39.91 28.60
CA GLY A 20 11.77 -39.26 28.14
C GLY A 20 11.56 -37.96 27.37
N CYS A 21 12.40 -36.97 27.67
CA CYS A 21 12.57 -35.76 26.86
C CYS A 21 13.12 -36.16 25.49
N LEU A 22 12.22 -36.45 24.54
CA LEU A 22 12.50 -36.22 23.14
C LEU A 22 12.41 -34.71 22.93
N PRO A 23 13.40 -34.05 22.30
CA PRO A 23 13.26 -32.65 21.94
C PRO A 23 12.06 -32.54 21.01
N THR A 24 11.00 -31.90 21.49
CA THR A 24 9.97 -31.37 20.61
C THR A 24 10.67 -30.30 19.78
N MET A 25 11.01 -30.64 18.53
CA MET A 25 11.34 -29.62 17.55
C MET A 25 10.06 -28.80 17.41
N ALA A 26 10.05 -27.62 18.02
CA ALA A 26 9.08 -26.59 17.67
C ALA A 26 9.35 -26.32 16.19
N GLN A 27 8.55 -26.94 15.33
CA GLN A 27 8.48 -26.54 13.94
C GLN A 27 7.87 -25.14 14.01
N GLU A 28 8.74 -24.13 13.95
CA GLU A 28 8.30 -22.77 13.69
C GLU A 28 7.31 -22.88 12.53
N PRO A 29 6.07 -22.37 12.65
CA PRO A 29 5.24 -22.28 11.48
C PRO A 29 6.08 -21.52 10.47
N VAL A 30 6.48 -22.22 9.40
CA VAL A 30 6.87 -21.54 8.18
C VAL A 30 5.62 -20.77 7.85
N LEU A 31 5.64 -19.48 8.14
CA LEU A 31 4.77 -18.55 7.46
C LEU A 31 5.21 -18.74 6.01
N GLU A 32 4.51 -19.61 5.31
CA GLU A 32 4.43 -19.51 3.87
C GLU A 32 4.04 -18.05 3.68
N ASP A 33 4.97 -17.25 3.14
CA ASP A 33 4.60 -16.00 2.53
C ASP A 33 3.55 -16.43 1.52
N GLU A 34 2.26 -16.36 1.91
CA GLU A 34 1.19 -16.24 0.96
C GLU A 34 1.72 -15.16 0.03
N GLU A 35 2.05 -15.51 -1.22
CA GLU A 35 2.29 -14.52 -2.25
C GLU A 35 1.04 -13.67 -2.20
N ASP A 36 1.16 -12.58 -1.44
CA ASP A 36 0.05 -11.74 -1.09
C ASP A 36 -0.41 -11.30 -2.45
N THR A 37 -1.60 -11.75 -2.85
CA THR A 37 -2.34 -11.20 -3.97
C THR A 37 -2.79 -9.77 -3.62
N SER A 38 -1.92 -9.04 -2.91
CA SER A 38 -1.95 -7.65 -2.57
C SER A 38 -1.90 -6.90 -3.86
N ASN A 39 -2.92 -6.06 -4.00
CA ASN A 39 -3.05 -5.13 -5.10
C ASN A 39 -1.68 -4.47 -5.37
N PRO A 40 -1.09 -4.67 -6.57
CA PRO A 40 0.28 -4.25 -6.86
C PRO A 40 0.48 -2.74 -6.78
N LEU A 41 -0.61 -1.97 -6.71
CA LEU A 41 -0.60 -0.53 -6.45
C LEU A 41 -0.14 -0.19 -5.01
N LEU A 42 -0.46 -1.06 -4.05
CA LEU A 42 -0.39 -0.76 -2.62
C LEU A 42 1.03 -0.81 -2.06
N ASN A 43 1.24 -0.02 -1.01
CA ASN A 43 2.42 -0.08 -0.14
C ASN A 43 3.76 0.07 -0.89
N LYS A 44 3.74 0.82 -2.00
CA LYS A 44 4.89 1.18 -2.82
C LYS A 44 5.02 2.70 -2.90
N VAL A 45 6.25 3.17 -3.01
CA VAL A 45 6.55 4.57 -3.31
C VAL A 45 6.65 4.72 -4.82
N TRP A 46 5.60 5.28 -5.43
CA TRP A 46 5.54 5.54 -6.86
C TRP A 46 6.07 6.93 -7.16
N VAL A 47 7.22 7.03 -7.82
CA VAL A 47 7.85 8.31 -8.18
C VAL A 47 7.46 8.68 -9.59
N LEU A 48 6.90 9.88 -9.76
CA LEU A 48 6.51 10.43 -11.05
C LEU A 48 7.73 10.59 -11.95
N GLN A 49 7.58 10.16 -13.19
CA GLN A 49 8.60 10.22 -14.23
C GLN A 49 8.32 11.38 -15.19
N GLY A 50 9.39 11.96 -15.74
CA GLY A 50 9.31 13.06 -16.70
C GLY A 50 9.22 14.44 -16.05
N GLU A 51 8.86 15.44 -16.84
CA GLU A 51 8.89 16.87 -16.43
C GLU A 51 7.59 17.35 -15.77
N ASN A 52 6.57 16.50 -15.68
CA ASN A 52 5.22 16.88 -15.23
C ASN A 52 5.10 17.07 -13.71
N GLY A 53 6.20 16.98 -12.95
CA GLY A 53 6.21 17.25 -11.51
C GLY A 53 7.56 17.73 -11.00
N GLY A 54 7.56 18.19 -9.75
CA GLY A 54 8.78 18.56 -9.05
C GLY A 54 9.70 17.35 -8.81
N PRO A 55 10.99 17.58 -8.51
CA PRO A 55 11.91 16.49 -8.20
C PRO A 55 11.36 15.65 -7.05
N GLY A 56 11.42 14.32 -7.21
CA GLY A 56 10.92 13.37 -6.21
C GLY A 56 9.41 13.41 -5.99
N ALA A 57 8.63 14.02 -6.90
CA ALA A 57 7.17 13.92 -6.84
C ALA A 57 6.75 12.46 -6.78
N MET A 58 5.99 12.08 -5.75
CA MET A 58 5.67 10.70 -5.45
C MET A 58 4.26 10.52 -4.89
N GLN A 59 3.74 9.31 -5.03
CA GLN A 59 2.48 8.85 -4.48
C GLN A 59 2.64 7.51 -3.77
N ILE A 60 1.96 7.35 -2.64
CA ILE A 60 1.92 6.10 -1.86
C ILE A 60 0.46 5.77 -1.58
N PHE A 61 -0.04 4.70 -2.19
CA PHE A 61 -1.39 4.20 -1.96
C PHE A 61 -1.37 3.17 -0.82
N LEU A 62 -1.88 3.54 0.35
CA LEU A 62 -1.93 2.64 1.50
C LEU A 62 -3.25 1.87 1.53
N ALA A 63 -3.18 0.62 2.00
CA ALA A 63 -4.33 -0.29 2.09
C ALA A 63 -5.48 0.23 2.98
N ASP A 64 -5.19 1.17 3.88
CA ASP A 64 -6.19 1.79 4.77
C ASP A 64 -6.99 2.92 4.11
N GLY A 65 -6.75 3.21 2.82
CA GLY A 65 -7.40 4.30 2.09
C GLY A 65 -6.70 5.64 2.24
N THR A 66 -5.47 5.68 2.78
CA THR A 66 -4.63 6.88 2.81
C THR A 66 -3.74 6.96 1.58
N LEU A 67 -3.78 8.10 0.89
CA LEU A 67 -2.85 8.47 -0.18
C LEU A 67 -1.88 9.50 0.39
N VAL A 68 -0.58 9.19 0.33
CA VAL A 68 0.47 10.17 0.58
C VAL A 68 0.94 10.72 -0.76
N SER A 69 0.84 12.02 -0.95
CA SER A 69 1.43 12.74 -2.09
C SER A 69 2.49 13.68 -1.56
N ASP A 70 3.68 13.67 -2.15
CA ASP A 70 4.79 14.52 -1.70
C ASP A 70 5.74 14.83 -2.85
N SER A 71 6.62 15.81 -2.67
CA SER A 71 7.73 16.11 -3.58
C SER A 71 8.89 16.71 -2.79
N CYS A 72 10.09 16.77 -3.38
CA CYS A 72 11.27 17.21 -2.63
C CYS A 72 11.20 18.63 -2.08
N TRP A 73 10.34 19.49 -2.64
CA TRP A 73 10.24 20.90 -2.29
C TRP A 73 8.87 21.33 -1.78
N GLU A 74 7.95 20.38 -1.65
CA GLU A 74 6.60 20.63 -1.13
C GLU A 74 6.42 19.92 0.21
N THR A 75 5.34 20.26 0.91
CA THR A 75 4.92 19.50 2.10
C THR A 75 4.06 18.34 1.66
N TYR A 76 4.19 17.20 2.33
CA TYR A 76 3.32 16.06 2.10
C TYR A 76 1.83 16.42 2.27
N ARG A 77 0.98 15.76 1.48
CA ARG A 77 -0.47 15.77 1.57
C ARG A 77 -0.96 14.37 1.89
N LEU A 78 -1.94 14.29 2.81
CA LEU A 78 -2.69 13.07 3.08
C LEU A 78 -4.10 13.23 2.53
N SER A 79 -4.46 12.35 1.61
CA SER A 79 -5.79 12.31 0.98
C SER A 79 -6.47 10.98 1.26
N LYS A 80 -7.81 11.00 1.28
CA LYS A 80 -8.57 9.75 1.20
C LYS A 80 -8.57 9.29 -0.26
N TRP A 81 -8.19 8.04 -0.49
CA TRP A 81 -8.32 7.40 -1.79
C TRP A 81 -9.11 6.11 -1.67
N GLN A 82 -9.58 5.61 -2.81
CA GLN A 82 -10.27 4.35 -2.91
C GLN A 82 -10.05 3.71 -4.28
N GLN A 83 -10.01 2.38 -4.29
CA GLN A 83 -10.11 1.59 -5.50
C GLN A 83 -11.58 1.55 -5.94
N ILE A 84 -11.89 2.05 -7.13
CA ILE A 84 -13.25 2.04 -7.70
C ILE A 84 -13.49 0.73 -8.46
N SER A 85 -12.47 0.26 -9.18
CA SER A 85 -12.46 -1.02 -9.90
C SER A 85 -11.03 -1.48 -10.13
N GLU A 86 -10.81 -2.62 -10.76
CA GLU A 86 -9.46 -3.10 -11.12
C GLU A 86 -8.64 -2.07 -11.93
N THR A 87 -9.31 -1.23 -12.73
CA THR A 87 -8.65 -0.25 -13.61
C THR A 87 -9.02 1.19 -13.30
N ALA A 88 -9.58 1.49 -12.13
CA ALA A 88 -9.97 2.86 -11.77
C ALA A 88 -9.83 3.15 -10.28
N ILE A 89 -9.34 4.33 -9.96
CA ILE A 89 -9.15 4.85 -8.60
C ILE A 89 -9.69 6.28 -8.50
N SER A 90 -9.95 6.71 -7.27
CA SER A 90 -10.23 8.12 -6.98
C SER A 90 -9.64 8.57 -5.66
N TRP A 91 -9.37 9.86 -5.55
CA TRP A 91 -8.97 10.50 -4.29
C TRP A 91 -9.53 11.91 -4.18
N GLU A 92 -9.54 12.44 -2.96
CA GLU A 92 -9.96 13.81 -2.68
C GLU A 92 -8.77 14.75 -2.63
N GLU A 93 -8.84 15.85 -3.37
CA GLU A 93 -7.82 16.89 -3.40
C GLU A 93 -8.47 18.27 -3.45
N ASP A 94 -8.15 19.13 -2.48
CA ASP A 94 -8.65 20.50 -2.38
C ASP A 94 -10.18 20.66 -2.53
N GLY A 95 -10.93 19.67 -2.05
CA GLY A 95 -12.40 19.64 -2.08
C GLY A 95 -12.99 19.10 -3.39
N MET A 96 -12.16 18.53 -4.27
CA MET A 96 -12.56 17.90 -5.52
C MET A 96 -12.19 16.42 -5.53
N THR A 97 -13.07 15.59 -6.08
CA THR A 97 -12.77 14.19 -6.38
C THR A 97 -11.97 14.10 -7.68
N ILE A 98 -10.72 13.67 -7.60
CA ILE A 98 -9.91 13.32 -8.75
C ILE A 98 -10.20 11.88 -9.12
N ASN A 99 -10.51 11.64 -10.41
CA ASN A 99 -10.71 10.30 -10.94
C ASN A 99 -9.57 9.95 -11.89
N ALA A 100 -9.01 8.76 -11.75
CA ALA A 100 -7.96 8.27 -12.64
C ALA A 100 -8.26 6.83 -13.10
N ASP A 101 -8.02 6.58 -14.38
CA ASP A 101 -7.95 5.23 -14.91
C ASP A 101 -6.52 4.71 -14.77
N ILE A 102 -6.38 3.44 -14.40
CA ILE A 102 -5.11 2.72 -14.38
C ILE A 102 -4.89 2.15 -15.78
N SER A 103 -4.06 2.82 -16.57
CA SER A 103 -3.75 2.44 -17.95
C SER A 103 -2.70 1.32 -18.01
N ALA A 104 -1.79 1.26 -17.04
CA ALA A 104 -0.86 0.16 -16.83
C ALA A 104 -0.48 0.05 -15.35
N LEU A 105 -0.30 -1.18 -14.86
CA LEU A 105 0.18 -1.47 -13.51
C LEU A 105 0.96 -2.77 -13.52
N SER A 106 2.23 -2.68 -13.15
CA SER A 106 3.16 -3.80 -13.02
C SER A 106 4.03 -3.60 -11.76
N ALA A 107 5.05 -4.44 -11.59
CA ALA A 107 5.99 -4.29 -10.48
C ALA A 107 6.89 -3.04 -10.63
N ASP A 108 7.07 -2.55 -11.86
CA ASP A 108 8.03 -1.55 -12.30
C ASP A 108 7.41 -0.29 -12.92
N GLU A 109 6.12 -0.31 -13.27
CA GLU A 109 5.43 0.81 -13.90
C GLU A 109 4.01 0.98 -13.35
N LEU A 110 3.63 2.23 -13.13
CA LEU A 110 2.24 2.64 -12.94
C LEU A 110 1.95 3.79 -13.91
N VAL A 111 0.91 3.65 -14.72
CA VAL A 111 0.43 4.71 -15.62
C VAL A 111 -1.00 5.07 -15.24
N LEU A 112 -1.20 6.33 -14.86
CA LEU A 112 -2.50 6.88 -14.51
C LEU A 112 -2.96 7.86 -15.58
N SER A 113 -4.24 7.80 -15.94
CA SER A 113 -4.89 8.78 -16.80
C SER A 113 -5.91 9.57 -15.98
N LEU A 114 -5.51 10.75 -15.53
CA LEU A 114 -6.30 11.64 -14.67
C LEU A 114 -7.35 12.39 -15.50
N LYS A 115 -8.60 12.39 -15.04
CA LYS A 115 -9.72 13.11 -15.66
C LYS A 115 -9.91 14.45 -14.94
N LEU A 116 -9.33 15.52 -15.49
CA LEU A 116 -9.37 16.87 -14.93
C LEU A 116 -10.36 17.72 -15.72
N GLY A 117 -11.65 17.60 -15.40
CA GLY A 117 -12.71 18.26 -16.14
C GLY A 117 -12.82 17.71 -17.57
N SER A 118 -12.53 18.54 -18.58
CA SER A 118 -12.48 18.12 -19.99
C SER A 118 -11.10 17.62 -20.44
N GLU A 119 -10.08 17.77 -19.60
CA GLU A 119 -8.70 17.39 -19.92
C GLU A 119 -8.38 15.99 -19.38
N VAL A 120 -7.53 15.28 -20.11
CA VAL A 120 -6.96 14.01 -19.66
C VAL A 120 -5.45 14.18 -19.55
N LEU A 121 -4.92 14.00 -18.35
CA LEU A 121 -3.50 14.08 -18.06
C LEU A 121 -2.95 12.67 -17.79
N GLU A 122 -2.03 12.21 -18.62
CA GLU A 122 -1.29 10.98 -18.36
C GLU A 122 -0.11 11.26 -17.41
N GLN A 123 0.01 10.44 -16.37
CA GLN A 123 1.12 10.43 -15.44
C GLN A 123 1.74 9.04 -15.42
N ARG A 124 3.07 8.99 -15.48
CA ARG A 124 3.85 7.74 -15.44
C ARG A 124 4.68 7.72 -14.19
N PHE A 125 4.69 6.61 -13.50
CA PHE A 125 5.42 6.41 -12.26
C PHE A 125 6.27 5.14 -12.35
N ALA A 126 7.39 5.16 -11.62
CA ALA A 126 8.21 3.99 -11.36
C ALA A 126 8.41 3.84 -9.85
N PRO A 127 8.68 2.64 -9.32
CA PRO A 127 9.04 2.46 -7.92
C PRO A 127 10.27 3.29 -7.54
N ALA A 128 10.28 3.85 -6.33
CA ALA A 128 11.44 4.56 -5.82
C ALA A 128 12.66 3.65 -5.70
N GLU A 129 13.84 4.16 -6.08
CA GLU A 129 15.11 3.52 -5.78
C GLU A 129 15.46 3.73 -4.29
N VAL A 130 15.98 2.69 -3.65
CA VAL A 130 16.39 2.76 -2.24
C VAL A 130 17.89 2.49 -2.12
N PRO A 131 18.68 3.40 -1.51
CA PRO A 131 18.28 4.66 -0.90
C PRO A 131 18.13 5.81 -1.93
N THR A 132 17.18 6.71 -1.69
CA THR A 132 17.07 8.00 -2.39
C THR A 132 16.90 9.13 -1.37
N VAL A 133 17.55 10.26 -1.63
CA VAL A 133 17.42 11.50 -0.84
C VAL A 133 17.16 12.65 -1.79
N CYS A 134 16.25 13.54 -1.40
CA CYS A 134 15.93 14.74 -2.17
C CYS A 134 17.16 15.65 -2.32
N PRO A 135 17.33 16.29 -3.49
CA PRO A 135 18.38 17.29 -3.67
C PRO A 135 18.10 18.52 -2.80
N ASP A 136 19.17 19.22 -2.44
CA ASP A 136 19.06 20.50 -1.74
C ASP A 136 18.23 21.49 -2.57
N ILE A 137 17.37 22.27 -1.91
CA ILE A 137 16.64 23.38 -2.53
C ILE A 137 17.66 24.40 -3.04
N PRO A 138 17.65 24.73 -4.35
CA PRO A 138 18.51 25.78 -4.88
C PRO A 138 18.24 27.12 -4.17
N ARG A 139 19.31 27.88 -3.90
CA ARG A 139 19.21 29.21 -3.27
C ARG A 139 18.92 30.31 -4.27
#